data_AF-A0A7J4LQD7-F1
#
_entry.id   AF-A0A7J4LQD7-F1
#
_cell.length_a   1.000
_cell.length_b   1.000
_cell.length_c   1.000
_cell.angle_alpha   90.00
_cell.angle_beta   90.00
_cell.angle_gamma   90.00
#
_symmetry.space_group_name_H-M   'P 1'
#
loop_
_entity.id
_entity.type
_entity.pdbx_description
1 polymer ?
#
loop_
_entity_poly.entity_id
_entity_poly.type
_entity_poly.pdbx_seq_one_letter_code
_entity_poly.pdbx_strand_id
1 'polypeptide(L)' 'MLINCPECKHPLHEGQHRFNDGLYTVKYCKQCGFREEKPWS' A
#
# COMPACT_ATOMS: atom_id res chain seq x y z
N MET A 1 -3.78 7.25 -10.84
CA MET A 1 -2.56 7.97 -10.41
C MET A 1 -1.62 6.95 -9.81
N LEU A 2 -0.41 6.78 -10.36
CA LEU A 2 0.61 5.91 -9.75
C LEU A 2 1.13 6.60 -8.49
N ILE A 3 0.87 6.01 -7.33
CA ILE A 3 1.40 6.50 -6.06
C ILE A 3 2.83 6.00 -5.99
N ASN A 4 3.80 6.90 -6.10
CA ASN A 4 5.20 6.54 -5.99
C ASN A 4 5.60 6.47 -4.51
N CYS A 5 6.53 5.59 -4.19
CA CYS A 5 7.07 5.45 -2.84
C CYS A 5 7.78 6.75 -2.44
N PRO A 6 7.48 7.31 -1.26
CA PRO A 6 8.13 8.55 -0.81
C PRO A 6 9.65 8.39 -0.60
N GLU A 7 10.12 7.17 -0.35
CA GLU A 7 11.54 6.91 -0.08
C GLU A 7 12.36 6.71 -1.36
N CYS A 8 11.95 5.79 -2.23
CA CYS A 8 12.74 5.42 -3.41
C CYS A 8 12.15 5.90 -4.73
N LYS A 9 11.01 6.60 -4.71
CA LYS A 9 10.28 7.10 -5.91
C LYS A 9 9.83 6.03 -6.90
N HIS A 10 9.98 4.74 -6.57
CA HIS A 10 9.47 3.63 -7.37
C HIS A 10 7.95 3.48 -7.20
N PRO A 11 7.25 2.91 -8.20
CA PRO A 11 5.81 2.71 -8.12
C PRO A 11 5.45 1.82 -6.92
N LEU A 12 4.47 2.26 -6.12
CA LEU A 12 3.87 1.42 -5.09
C LEU A 12 2.90 0.44 -5.72
N HIS A 13 2.91 -0.78 -5.19
CA HIS A 13 1.87 -1.75 -5.43
C HIS A 13 0.74 -1.50 -4.44
N GLU A 14 -0.48 -1.34 -4.95
CA GLU A 14 -1.70 -1.23 -4.16
C GLU A 14 -2.51 -2.52 -4.29
N GLY A 15 -3.03 -3.02 -3.19
CA GLY A 15 -3.96 -4.15 -3.15
C GLY A 15 -4.96 -3.99 -2.01
N GLN A 16 -6.14 -4.56 -2.18
CA GLN A 16 -7.13 -4.63 -1.10
C GLN A 16 -7.00 -5.97 -0.38
N HIS A 17 -6.89 -5.92 0.93
CA HIS A 17 -6.79 -7.08 1.81
C HIS A 17 -7.98 -7.10 2.75
N ARG A 18 -8.70 -8.21 2.77
CA ARG A 18 -9.80 -8.43 3.71
C ARG A 18 -9.24 -9.06 4.98
N PHE A 19 -9.23 -8.29 6.05
CA PHE A 19 -8.89 -8.72 7.39
C PHE A 19 -10.16 -9.04 8.18
N ASN A 20 -10.00 -9.57 9.40
CA ASN A 20 -11.14 -9.92 10.25
C ASN A 20 -11.97 -8.69 10.66
N ASP A 21 -11.31 -7.54 10.84
CA ASP A 21 -11.92 -6.25 11.19
C ASP A 21 -12.52 -5.49 9.97
N GLY A 22 -12.28 -5.95 8.74
CA GLY A 22 -12.81 -5.28 7.55
C GLY A 22 -11.88 -5.32 6.35
N LEU A 23 -12.22 -4.53 5.34
CA LEU A 23 -11.41 -4.38 4.13
C LEU A 23 -10.40 -3.26 4.33
N TYR A 24 -9.16 -3.49 3.93
CA TYR A 24 -8.07 -2.54 4.04
C TYR A 24 -7.39 -2.38 2.69
N THR A 25 -7.01 -1.14 2.37
CA THR A 25 -6.09 -0.85 1.28
C THR A 25 -4.67 -0.94 1.81
N VAL A 26 -3.89 -1.83 1.22
CA VAL A 26 -2.46 -1.99 1.50
C VAL A 26 -1.66 -1.47 0.31
N LYS A 27 -0.76 -0.53 0.57
CA LYS A 27 0.22 -0.02 -0.39
C LYS A 27 1.60 -0.45 0.05
N TYR A 28 2.39 -1.01 -0.84
CA TYR A 28 3.76 -1.41 -0.51
C TYR A 28 4.73 -1.21 -1.65
N CYS A 29 5.99 -0.93 -1.31
CA CYS A 29 7.10 -0.84 -2.24
C CYS A 29 7.93 -2.12 -2.17
N LYS A 30 8.05 -2.84 -3.28
CA LYS A 30 8.90 -4.03 -3.38
C LYS A 30 10.40 -3.74 -3.32
N GLN A 31 10.79 -2.47 -3.45
CA GLN A 31 12.19 -2.10 -3.64
C GLN A 31 12.87 -1.60 -2.36
N CYS A 32 12.19 -0.78 -1.56
CA CYS A 32 12.71 -0.32 -0.26
C CYS A 32 12.00 -0.96 0.94
N GLY A 33 10.89 -1.67 0.72
CA GLY A 33 10.11 -2.29 1.81
C GLY A 33 9.08 -1.37 2.47
N PHE A 34 8.91 -0.14 2.01
CA PHE A 34 7.86 0.77 2.49
C PHE A 34 6.48 0.11 2.43
N ARG A 35 5.66 0.26 3.47
CA ARG A 35 4.29 -0.27 3.55
C ARG A 35 3.38 0.73 4.26
N GLU A 36 2.20 0.95 3.70
CA GLU A 36 1.13 1.75 4.28
C GLU A 36 -0.17 0.95 4.22
N GLU A 37 -0.88 0.88 5.34
CA GLU A 37 -2.14 0.14 5.47
C GLU A 37 -3.21 1.11 5.96
N LYS A 38 -4.33 1.21 5.24
CA LYS A 38 -5.45 2.08 5.59
C LYS A 38 -6.75 1.30 5.49
N PRO A 39 -7.66 1.42 6.48
CA PRO A 39 -8.99 0.84 6.37
C PRO A 39 -9.72 1.41 5.14
N TRP A 40 -10.47 0.55 4.43
CA TRP A 40 -11.33 0.95 3.33
C TRP A 40 -12.54 1.67 3.93
N SER A 41 -12.55 3.01 3.86
CA SER A 41 -13.62 3.86 4.38
C SER A 41 -14.80 3.96 3.42
#